data_AF-A0A1G3HTG1-F1
#
_entry.id   AF-A0A1G3HTG1-F1
#
_cell.length_a   1.000
_cell.length_b   1.000
_cell.length_c   1.000
_cell.angle_alpha   90.00
_cell.angle_beta   90.00
_cell.angle_gamma   90.00
#
_symmetry.space_group_name_H-M   'P 1'
#
loop_
_entity.id
_entity.type
_entity.pdbx_description
1 polymer ?
#
loop_
_entity_poly.entity_id
_entity_poly.type
_entity_poly.pdbx_seq_one_letter_code
_entity_poly.pdbx_strand_id
1 'polypeptide(L)'
;MDREEKALRRSPLVLRDARLTGYVQDLACRLGDGHCPDIRIFLVRTPLFNASMAPNGMMQIWTGLLLRMENEAQLAAVIGHEIGHYLQRHSVDRLRDIKAKAAASQVLALFGLAGAIGQFAVMASTFAYGRDHEHEADRIGAYLMHRAGYQVAESAVVWNNLLDETRAREGNETSETSPLFATHPAPPERRDNLARLAELLPGGTAGKDPFAAHTAHLIDEWLQDEIKRGQYAESLVLLSRRIKTGSNPKLMQYYRGEVHRLRGQTGDHDRALDDYQAAVAGDQPPPPAFRGIGLVARQRGQKQDARQAFARYLDLAPDAPDSALIKSYLAELDS
;
A
#
# COMPACT_ATOMS: atom_id res chain seq x y z
N MET A 1 -16.92 -10.74 -15.34
CA MET A 1 -15.56 -11.19 -14.98
C MET A 1 -14.64 -11.33 -16.19
N ASP A 2 -14.85 -12.23 -17.17
CA ASP A 2 -13.87 -12.39 -18.28
C ASP A 2 -13.66 -11.14 -19.14
N ARG A 3 -14.70 -10.34 -19.36
CA ARG A 3 -14.59 -9.03 -20.04
C ARG A 3 -13.77 -8.02 -19.23
N GLU A 4 -13.94 -7.99 -17.93
CA GLU A 4 -13.20 -7.11 -17.01
C GLU A 4 -11.75 -7.55 -16.91
N GLU A 5 -11.49 -8.86 -16.85
CA GLU A 5 -10.13 -9.41 -16.89
C GLU A 5 -9.42 -9.01 -18.19
N LYS A 6 -10.11 -9.10 -19.35
CA LYS A 6 -9.55 -8.65 -20.63
C LYS A 6 -9.28 -7.14 -20.67
N ALA A 7 -10.14 -6.33 -20.04
CA ALA A 7 -9.94 -4.89 -19.93
C ALA A 7 -8.75 -4.57 -19.01
N LEU A 8 -8.68 -5.21 -17.85
CA LEU A 8 -7.59 -5.06 -16.89
C LEU A 8 -6.25 -5.47 -17.50
N ARG A 9 -6.19 -6.61 -18.21
CA ARG A 9 -4.99 -7.05 -18.96
C ARG A 9 -4.42 -5.99 -19.90
N ARG A 10 -5.24 -5.08 -20.42
CA ARG A 10 -4.86 -4.00 -21.33
C ARG A 10 -4.68 -2.65 -20.64
N SER A 11 -5.00 -2.55 -19.35
CA SER A 11 -4.90 -1.31 -18.59
C SER A 11 -3.44 -0.85 -18.47
N PRO A 12 -3.17 0.46 -18.60
CA PRO A 12 -1.84 1.02 -18.31
C PRO A 12 -1.50 0.98 -16.82
N LEU A 13 -2.49 0.75 -15.96
CA LEU A 13 -2.29 0.63 -14.51
C LEU A 13 -1.75 -0.74 -14.10
N VAL A 14 -1.78 -1.76 -14.96
CA VAL A 14 -1.21 -3.07 -14.63
C VAL A 14 0.30 -3.01 -14.73
N LEU A 15 0.99 -3.34 -13.63
CA LEU A 15 2.43 -3.42 -13.57
C LEU A 15 2.91 -4.53 -14.51
N ARG A 16 3.95 -4.23 -15.31
CA ARG A 16 4.56 -5.18 -16.25
C ARG A 16 5.86 -5.78 -15.72
N ASP A 17 6.00 -5.78 -14.40
CA ASP A 17 7.13 -6.41 -13.72
C ASP A 17 6.91 -7.93 -13.64
N ALA A 18 7.51 -8.66 -14.58
CA ALA A 18 7.39 -10.11 -14.67
C ALA A 18 8.01 -10.81 -13.46
N ARG A 19 9.06 -10.25 -12.85
CA ARG A 19 9.76 -10.83 -11.70
C ARG A 19 8.88 -10.76 -10.45
N LEU A 20 8.32 -9.59 -10.16
CA LEU A 20 7.40 -9.42 -9.03
C LEU A 20 6.09 -10.19 -9.27
N THR A 21 5.54 -10.15 -10.48
CA THR A 21 4.30 -10.87 -10.80
C THR A 21 4.49 -12.39 -10.66
N GLY A 22 5.61 -12.94 -11.14
CA GLY A 22 5.96 -14.35 -10.97
C GLY A 22 6.11 -14.72 -9.49
N TYR A 23 6.83 -13.91 -8.72
CA TYR A 23 6.98 -14.11 -7.27
C TYR A 23 5.64 -14.15 -6.52
N VAL A 24 4.74 -13.21 -6.82
CA VAL A 24 3.41 -13.17 -6.19
C VAL A 24 2.52 -14.32 -6.67
N GLN A 25 2.64 -14.75 -7.94
CA GLN A 25 1.97 -15.93 -8.45
C GLN A 25 2.43 -17.21 -7.74
N ASP A 26 3.75 -17.37 -7.54
CA ASP A 26 4.32 -18.53 -6.83
C ASP A 26 3.86 -18.56 -5.36
N LEU A 27 3.79 -17.40 -4.71
CA LEU A 27 3.22 -17.27 -3.37
C LEU A 27 1.75 -17.70 -3.33
N ALA A 28 0.93 -17.18 -4.26
CA ALA A 28 -0.49 -17.51 -4.32
C ALA A 28 -0.72 -19.00 -4.65
N CYS A 29 0.12 -19.61 -5.49
CA CYS A 29 0.07 -21.03 -5.78
C CYS A 29 0.47 -21.90 -4.58
N ARG A 30 1.48 -21.50 -3.80
CA ARG A 30 1.84 -22.19 -2.54
C ARG A 30 0.68 -22.18 -1.53
N LEU A 31 -0.07 -21.09 -1.47
CA LEU A 31 -1.25 -20.97 -0.59
C LEU A 31 -2.46 -21.74 -1.13
N GLY A 32 -2.77 -21.55 -2.41
CA GLY A 32 -3.95 -22.08 -3.09
C GLY A 32 -3.89 -23.59 -3.37
N ASP A 33 -2.71 -24.21 -3.26
CA ASP A 33 -2.52 -25.66 -3.44
C ASP A 33 -3.06 -26.12 -4.80
N GLY A 34 -3.91 -27.16 -4.87
CA GLY A 34 -4.51 -27.68 -6.11
C GLY A 34 -5.29 -26.65 -6.96
N HIS A 35 -5.55 -25.45 -6.43
CA HIS A 35 -6.20 -24.34 -7.14
C HIS A 35 -5.25 -23.37 -7.83
N CYS A 36 -3.93 -23.61 -7.84
CA CYS A 36 -2.98 -22.78 -8.57
C CYS A 36 -3.38 -22.51 -10.05
N PRO A 37 -3.91 -23.49 -10.83
CA PRO A 37 -4.36 -23.23 -12.21
C PRO A 37 -5.52 -22.22 -12.32
N ASP A 38 -6.30 -22.04 -11.24
CA ASP A 38 -7.41 -21.10 -11.20
C ASP A 38 -6.91 -19.65 -11.01
N ILE A 39 -5.78 -19.46 -10.32
CA ILE A 39 -5.30 -18.16 -9.84
C ILE A 39 -4.53 -17.41 -10.92
N ARG A 40 -4.94 -16.17 -11.22
CA ARG A 40 -4.26 -15.28 -12.16
C ARG A 40 -4.01 -13.92 -11.51
N ILE A 41 -2.74 -13.60 -11.25
CA ILE A 41 -2.34 -12.39 -10.54
C ILE A 41 -2.28 -11.16 -11.46
N PHE A 42 -2.82 -10.05 -10.98
CA PHE A 42 -2.73 -8.72 -11.56
C PHE A 42 -2.28 -7.71 -10.51
N LEU A 43 -1.06 -7.20 -10.67
CA LEU A 43 -0.56 -6.12 -9.84
C LEU A 43 -0.98 -4.78 -10.45
N VAL A 44 -1.67 -3.94 -9.69
CA VAL A 44 -2.28 -2.70 -10.17
C VAL A 44 -1.67 -1.50 -9.46
N ARG A 45 -1.18 -0.53 -10.23
CA ARG A 45 -0.60 0.72 -9.74
C ARG A 45 -1.71 1.62 -9.21
N THR A 46 -1.93 1.55 -7.91
CA THR A 46 -2.84 2.41 -7.17
C THR A 46 -2.37 2.46 -5.72
N PRO A 47 -2.20 3.67 -5.15
CA PRO A 47 -1.56 3.86 -3.84
C PRO A 47 -2.45 3.46 -2.66
N LEU A 48 -3.63 2.89 -2.91
CA LEU A 48 -4.58 2.47 -1.89
C LEU A 48 -4.30 1.03 -1.46
N PHE A 49 -4.52 0.72 -0.18
CA PHE A 49 -4.46 -0.65 0.32
C PHE A 49 -5.69 -1.43 -0.16
N ASN A 50 -5.49 -2.40 -1.06
CA ASN A 50 -6.55 -3.33 -1.45
C ASN A 50 -6.01 -4.59 -2.13
N ALA A 51 -6.75 -5.68 -1.98
CA ALA A 51 -6.67 -6.88 -2.79
C ALA A 51 -8.09 -7.41 -3.04
N SER A 52 -8.30 -8.17 -4.11
CA SER A 52 -9.57 -8.85 -4.33
C SER A 52 -9.38 -10.06 -5.23
N MET A 53 -10.15 -11.11 -5.01
CA MET A 53 -10.22 -12.27 -5.90
C MET A 53 -11.63 -12.46 -6.48
N ALA A 54 -11.72 -12.45 -7.82
CA ALA A 54 -12.97 -12.69 -8.54
C ALA A 54 -13.33 -14.18 -8.58
N PRO A 55 -14.63 -14.52 -8.76
CA PRO A 55 -15.08 -15.92 -8.87
C PRO A 55 -14.42 -16.74 -9.98
N ASN A 56 -13.87 -16.09 -11.01
CA ASN A 56 -13.16 -16.79 -12.09
C ASN A 56 -11.67 -17.04 -11.77
N GLY A 57 -11.18 -16.60 -10.61
CA GLY A 57 -9.80 -16.76 -10.16
C GLY A 57 -8.85 -15.60 -10.53
N MET A 58 -9.37 -14.54 -11.15
CA MET A 58 -8.62 -13.29 -11.32
C MET A 58 -8.40 -12.61 -9.96
N MET A 59 -7.14 -12.47 -9.53
CA MET A 59 -6.77 -11.79 -8.31
C MET A 59 -6.07 -10.47 -8.62
N GLN A 60 -6.55 -9.37 -8.04
CA GLN A 60 -5.96 -8.04 -8.14
C GLN A 60 -5.30 -7.66 -6.83
N ILE A 61 -4.07 -7.14 -6.89
CA ILE A 61 -3.34 -6.66 -5.73
C ILE A 61 -2.81 -5.26 -6.04
N TRP A 62 -3.08 -4.31 -5.15
CA TRP A 62 -2.76 -2.91 -5.38
C TRP A 62 -1.37 -2.55 -4.82
N THR A 63 -0.65 -1.64 -5.49
CA THR A 63 0.69 -1.23 -5.04
C THR A 63 0.71 -0.60 -3.66
N GLY A 64 -0.38 0.08 -3.26
CA GLY A 64 -0.55 0.59 -1.90
C GLY A 64 -0.59 -0.50 -0.83
N LEU A 65 -1.09 -1.70 -1.15
CA LEU A 65 -0.99 -2.88 -0.28
C LEU A 65 0.45 -3.36 -0.20
N LEU A 66 1.10 -3.56 -1.35
CA LEU A 66 2.49 -4.05 -1.41
C LEU A 66 3.46 -3.13 -0.65
N LEU A 67 3.29 -1.81 -0.76
CA LEU A 67 4.09 -0.83 -0.04
C LEU A 67 4.01 -0.97 1.50
N ARG A 68 2.85 -1.41 2.02
CA ARG A 68 2.59 -1.58 3.45
C ARG A 68 3.10 -2.89 4.03
N MET A 69 3.37 -3.89 3.19
CA MET A 69 3.92 -5.18 3.62
C MET A 69 5.40 -5.05 3.94
N GLU A 70 5.83 -5.67 5.04
CA GLU A 70 7.21 -5.67 5.52
C GLU A 70 7.93 -7.00 5.28
N ASN A 71 7.17 -8.06 5.00
CA ASN A 71 7.68 -9.41 4.75
C ASN A 71 6.69 -10.25 3.92
N GLU A 72 7.14 -11.40 3.43
CA GLU A 72 6.34 -12.30 2.59
C GLU A 72 5.11 -12.88 3.32
N ALA A 73 5.22 -13.18 4.62
CA ALA A 73 4.11 -13.72 5.41
C ALA A 73 2.95 -12.72 5.58
N GLN A 74 3.23 -11.42 5.68
CA GLN A 74 2.20 -10.38 5.66
C GLN A 74 1.45 -10.35 4.33
N LEU A 75 2.16 -10.47 3.21
CA LEU A 75 1.52 -10.61 1.90
C LEU A 75 0.73 -11.92 1.80
N ALA A 76 1.27 -13.00 2.34
CA ALA A 76 0.62 -14.31 2.40
C ALA A 76 -0.69 -14.27 3.21
N ALA A 77 -0.76 -13.45 4.26
CA ALA A 77 -1.96 -13.24 5.04
C ALA A 77 -3.10 -12.68 4.21
N VAL A 78 -2.83 -11.62 3.43
CA VAL A 78 -3.86 -11.00 2.59
C VAL A 78 -4.25 -11.92 1.43
N ILE A 79 -3.27 -12.53 0.75
CA ILE A 79 -3.55 -13.47 -0.35
C ILE A 79 -4.32 -14.71 0.15
N GLY A 80 -3.94 -15.25 1.31
CA GLY A 80 -4.62 -16.39 1.93
C GLY A 80 -6.07 -16.06 2.30
N HIS A 81 -6.32 -14.85 2.80
CA HIS A 81 -7.68 -14.35 3.07
C HIS A 81 -8.52 -14.28 1.78
N GLU A 82 -7.98 -13.71 0.70
CA GLU A 82 -8.66 -13.66 -0.61
C GLU A 82 -8.94 -15.05 -1.21
N ILE A 83 -7.99 -15.98 -1.09
CA ILE A 83 -8.19 -17.37 -1.48
C ILE A 83 -9.28 -18.01 -0.61
N GLY A 84 -9.36 -17.68 0.67
CA GLY A 84 -10.46 -18.11 1.56
C GLY A 84 -11.84 -17.70 1.02
N HIS A 85 -12.00 -16.45 0.61
CA HIS A 85 -13.23 -15.98 -0.04
C HIS A 85 -13.54 -16.74 -1.33
N TYR A 86 -12.51 -17.02 -2.14
CA TYR A 86 -12.65 -17.75 -3.39
C TYR A 86 -13.11 -19.20 -3.17
N LEU A 87 -12.46 -19.92 -2.26
CA LEU A 87 -12.77 -21.32 -1.95
C LEU A 87 -14.20 -21.48 -1.42
N GLN A 88 -14.66 -20.55 -0.58
CA GLN A 88 -16.02 -20.55 -0.05
C GLN A 88 -17.05 -19.86 -0.95
N ARG A 89 -16.64 -19.37 -2.13
CA ARG A 89 -17.52 -18.73 -3.12
C ARG A 89 -18.30 -17.53 -2.56
N HIS A 90 -17.75 -16.83 -1.56
CA HIS A 90 -18.39 -15.70 -0.89
C HIS A 90 -18.85 -14.60 -1.85
N SER A 91 -18.10 -14.34 -2.92
CA SER A 91 -18.44 -13.36 -3.96
C SER A 91 -19.67 -13.78 -4.79
N VAL A 92 -19.85 -15.07 -5.02
CA VAL A 92 -21.03 -15.62 -5.72
C VAL A 92 -22.26 -15.51 -4.83
N ASP A 93 -22.12 -15.84 -3.54
CA ASP A 93 -23.23 -15.72 -2.59
C ASP A 93 -23.63 -14.26 -2.39
N ARG A 94 -22.67 -13.34 -2.31
CA ARG A 94 -22.97 -11.90 -2.28
C ARG A 94 -23.71 -11.43 -3.53
N LEU A 95 -23.30 -11.89 -4.71
CA LEU A 95 -23.99 -11.56 -5.96
C LEU A 95 -25.43 -12.11 -5.99
N ARG A 96 -25.66 -13.32 -5.47
CA ARG A 96 -27.00 -13.89 -5.33
C ARG A 96 -27.86 -13.06 -4.39
N ASP A 97 -27.31 -12.68 -3.25
CA ASP A 97 -27.95 -11.81 -2.27
C ASP A 97 -28.37 -10.47 -2.85
N ILE A 98 -27.47 -9.80 -3.57
CA ILE A 98 -27.75 -8.53 -4.23
C ILE A 98 -28.87 -8.71 -5.26
N LYS A 99 -28.82 -9.76 -6.09
CA LYS A 99 -29.87 -10.05 -7.09
C LYS A 99 -31.22 -10.35 -6.46
N ALA A 100 -31.24 -11.01 -5.31
CA ALA A 100 -32.47 -11.31 -4.58
C ALA A 100 -33.06 -10.07 -3.90
N LYS A 101 -32.20 -9.12 -3.48
CA LYS A 101 -32.60 -7.90 -2.75
C LYS A 101 -32.87 -6.69 -3.66
N ALA A 102 -32.36 -6.68 -4.89
CA ALA A 102 -32.48 -5.56 -5.81
C ALA A 102 -33.56 -5.77 -6.88
N ALA A 103 -34.29 -4.71 -7.24
CA ALA A 103 -35.05 -4.71 -8.50
C ALA A 103 -34.06 -4.80 -9.68
N ALA A 104 -34.41 -5.55 -10.75
CA ALA A 104 -33.51 -5.79 -11.88
C ALA A 104 -32.91 -4.51 -12.51
N SER A 105 -33.62 -3.38 -12.43
CA SER A 105 -33.18 -2.06 -12.90
C SER A 105 -32.03 -1.45 -12.08
N GLN A 106 -31.92 -1.74 -10.79
CA GLN A 106 -30.88 -1.21 -9.91
C GLN A 106 -29.55 -1.93 -10.11
N VAL A 107 -29.58 -3.25 -10.38
CA VAL A 107 -28.38 -4.04 -10.68
C VAL A 107 -27.73 -3.59 -11.99
N LEU A 108 -28.52 -3.24 -13.02
CA LEU A 108 -28.01 -2.73 -14.30
C LEU A 108 -27.35 -1.34 -14.18
N ALA A 109 -27.87 -0.47 -13.30
CA ALA A 109 -27.29 0.86 -13.06
C ALA A 109 -25.91 0.80 -12.39
N LEU A 110 -25.67 -0.20 -11.53
CA LEU A 110 -24.38 -0.44 -10.85
C LEU A 110 -23.25 -0.79 -11.82
N PHE A 111 -23.53 -1.42 -12.97
CA PHE A 111 -22.51 -1.79 -13.96
C PHE A 111 -22.33 -0.74 -15.08
N GLY A 112 -23.08 0.38 -15.06
CA GLY A 112 -23.13 1.36 -16.15
C GLY A 112 -22.36 2.68 -15.92
N LEU A 113 -21.84 2.94 -14.71
CA LEU A 113 -21.26 4.24 -14.34
C LEU A 113 -19.85 4.07 -13.75
N ALA A 114 -18.82 4.33 -14.55
CA ALA A 114 -17.43 4.40 -14.10
C ALA A 114 -16.94 5.85 -14.23
N GLY A 115 -16.49 6.49 -13.14
CA GLY A 115 -15.92 7.83 -13.27
C GLY A 115 -15.36 8.55 -12.04
N ALA A 116 -15.61 8.13 -10.79
CA ALA A 116 -15.09 8.85 -9.62
C ALA A 116 -14.78 7.93 -8.43
N ILE A 117 -13.72 8.23 -7.67
CA ILE A 117 -13.28 7.48 -6.48
C ILE A 117 -14.40 7.38 -5.42
N GLY A 118 -15.20 8.44 -5.22
CA GLY A 118 -16.34 8.40 -4.30
C GLY A 118 -17.49 7.48 -4.74
N GLN A 119 -17.66 7.25 -6.04
CA GLN A 119 -18.64 6.31 -6.58
C GLN A 119 -18.15 4.86 -6.45
N PHE A 120 -16.83 4.63 -6.49
CA PHE A 120 -16.25 3.32 -6.21
C PHE A 120 -16.52 2.86 -4.79
N ALA A 121 -16.42 3.74 -3.78
CA ALA A 121 -16.69 3.38 -2.39
C ALA A 121 -18.15 2.95 -2.15
N VAL A 122 -19.12 3.65 -2.76
CA VAL A 122 -20.56 3.31 -2.68
C VAL A 122 -20.88 2.00 -3.42
N MET A 123 -20.23 1.77 -4.56
CA MET A 123 -20.36 0.50 -5.28
C MET A 123 -19.70 -0.64 -4.49
N ALA A 124 -18.50 -0.41 -3.95
CA ALA A 124 -17.75 -1.38 -3.15
C ALA A 124 -18.52 -1.79 -1.88
N SER A 125 -19.14 -0.84 -1.16
CA SER A 125 -19.97 -1.13 0.01
C SER A 125 -21.20 -1.98 -0.31
N THR A 126 -21.72 -1.87 -1.54
CA THR A 126 -22.79 -2.76 -2.02
C THR A 126 -22.32 -4.21 -2.12
N PHE A 127 -21.03 -4.44 -2.40
CA PHE A 127 -20.41 -5.76 -2.45
C PHE A 127 -19.70 -6.17 -1.15
N ALA A 128 -19.88 -5.43 -0.05
CA ALA A 128 -19.29 -5.76 1.25
C ALA A 128 -19.69 -7.17 1.73
N TYR A 129 -18.71 -7.92 2.22
CA TYR A 129 -18.93 -9.23 2.81
C TYR A 129 -19.53 -9.13 4.23
N GLY A 130 -20.30 -10.15 4.61
CA GLY A 130 -20.83 -10.27 5.97
C GLY A 130 -19.75 -10.68 6.98
N ARG A 131 -19.99 -10.44 8.27
CA ARG A 131 -19.05 -10.82 9.35
C ARG A 131 -18.67 -12.30 9.32
N ASP A 132 -19.63 -13.18 9.06
CA ASP A 132 -19.37 -14.62 9.00
C ASP A 132 -18.44 -14.99 7.84
N HIS A 133 -18.59 -14.33 6.68
CA HIS A 133 -17.71 -14.54 5.52
C HIS A 133 -16.28 -14.10 5.84
N GLU A 134 -16.11 -12.96 6.50
CA GLU A 134 -14.79 -12.45 6.91
C GLU A 134 -14.12 -13.38 7.93
N HIS A 135 -14.86 -13.86 8.94
CA HIS A 135 -14.34 -14.81 9.93
C HIS A 135 -13.94 -16.15 9.31
N GLU A 136 -14.73 -16.65 8.37
CA GLU A 136 -14.40 -17.88 7.66
C GLU A 136 -13.17 -17.70 6.77
N ALA A 137 -13.08 -16.59 6.03
CA ALA A 137 -11.92 -16.26 5.21
C ALA A 137 -10.65 -16.08 6.05
N ASP A 138 -10.74 -15.44 7.23
CA ASP A 138 -9.63 -15.32 8.18
C ASP A 138 -9.13 -16.68 8.66
N ARG A 139 -10.05 -17.57 9.04
CA ARG A 139 -9.71 -18.92 9.52
C ARG A 139 -9.06 -19.76 8.41
N ILE A 140 -9.62 -19.72 7.21
CA ILE A 140 -9.06 -20.44 6.06
C ILE A 140 -7.69 -19.86 5.71
N GLY A 141 -7.58 -18.53 5.58
CA GLY A 141 -6.32 -17.86 5.28
C GLY A 141 -5.22 -18.21 6.28
N ALA A 142 -5.51 -18.19 7.58
CA ALA A 142 -4.58 -18.62 8.63
C ALA A 142 -4.12 -20.08 8.46
N TYR A 143 -5.04 -21.00 8.13
CA TYR A 143 -4.69 -22.39 7.84
C TYR A 143 -3.81 -22.52 6.59
N LEU A 144 -4.13 -21.80 5.51
CA LEU A 144 -3.35 -21.81 4.28
C LEU A 144 -1.92 -21.30 4.52
N MET A 145 -1.77 -20.21 5.28
CA MET A 145 -0.48 -19.68 5.71
C MET A 145 0.32 -20.71 6.50
N HIS A 146 -0.27 -21.29 7.54
CA HIS A 146 0.39 -22.27 8.41
C HIS A 146 0.88 -23.47 7.59
N ARG A 147 0.03 -24.01 6.73
CA ARG A 147 0.35 -25.12 5.82
C ARG A 147 1.49 -24.77 4.85
N ALA A 148 1.52 -23.54 4.35
CA ALA A 148 2.57 -23.05 3.46
C ALA A 148 3.88 -22.66 4.20
N GLY A 149 3.94 -22.83 5.53
CA GLY A 149 5.13 -22.55 6.34
C GLY A 149 5.32 -21.07 6.71
N TYR A 150 4.25 -20.28 6.69
CA TYR A 150 4.28 -18.86 7.08
C TYR A 150 3.83 -18.65 8.52
N GLN A 151 4.38 -17.60 9.15
CA GLN A 151 3.95 -17.17 10.48
C GLN A 151 2.56 -16.56 10.43
N VAL A 152 1.57 -17.25 11.01
CA VAL A 152 0.19 -16.78 11.10
C VAL A 152 0.06 -15.49 11.93
N ALA A 153 1.00 -15.24 12.85
CA ALA A 153 1.05 -14.02 13.66
C ALA A 153 1.12 -12.74 12.81
N GLU A 154 1.70 -12.81 11.61
CA GLU A 154 1.83 -11.67 10.71
C GLU A 154 0.47 -11.16 10.21
N SER A 155 -0.59 -11.99 10.21
CA SER A 155 -1.95 -11.55 9.88
C SER A 155 -2.46 -10.50 10.87
N ALA A 156 -2.22 -10.71 12.17
CA ALA A 156 -2.59 -9.74 13.20
C ALA A 156 -1.72 -8.47 13.13
N VAL A 157 -0.46 -8.60 12.70
CA VAL A 157 0.44 -7.45 12.48
C VAL A 157 -0.07 -6.58 11.32
N VAL A 158 -0.42 -7.17 10.17
CA VAL A 158 -1.02 -6.43 9.04
C VAL A 158 -2.25 -5.64 9.50
N TRP A 159 -3.12 -6.29 10.26
CA TRP A 159 -4.34 -5.65 10.73
C TRP A 159 -4.08 -4.51 11.71
N ASN A 160 -3.16 -4.69 12.66
CA ASN A 160 -2.73 -3.62 13.57
C ASN A 160 -2.14 -2.43 12.82
N ASN A 161 -1.26 -2.68 11.86
CA ASN A 161 -0.64 -1.66 11.03
C ASN A 161 -1.69 -0.82 10.29
N LEU A 162 -2.71 -1.47 9.74
CA LEU A 162 -3.80 -0.79 9.05
C LEU A 162 -4.69 0.02 10.01
N LEU A 163 -4.99 -0.51 11.19
CA LEU A 163 -5.74 0.21 12.22
C LEU A 163 -4.99 1.47 12.69
N ASP A 164 -3.69 1.39 12.87
CA ASP A 164 -2.87 2.53 13.29
C ASP A 164 -2.83 3.63 12.22
N GLU A 165 -2.72 3.28 10.95
CA GLU A 165 -2.84 4.24 9.85
C GLU A 165 -4.25 4.87 9.83
N THR A 166 -5.29 4.05 9.95
CA THR A 166 -6.69 4.53 9.92
C THR A 166 -7.03 5.46 11.08
N ARG A 167 -6.51 5.19 12.29
CA ARG A 167 -6.67 6.07 13.46
C ARG A 167 -6.00 7.42 13.30
N ALA A 168 -4.96 7.51 12.47
CA ALA A 168 -4.25 8.76 12.24
C ALA A 168 -4.96 9.68 11.24
N ARG A 169 -5.99 9.22 10.52
CA ARG A 169 -6.73 10.05 9.57
C ARG A 169 -7.24 11.33 10.21
N GLU A 170 -6.93 12.46 9.59
CA GLU A 170 -7.39 13.79 9.99
C GLU A 170 -8.67 14.13 9.20
N GLY A 171 -9.70 14.68 9.86
CA GLY A 171 -10.96 15.14 9.23
C GLY A 171 -12.20 14.29 9.51
N ASN A 172 -13.33 14.63 8.89
CA ASN A 172 -14.61 13.90 9.00
C ASN A 172 -14.68 12.66 8.09
N GLU A 173 -13.58 12.26 7.45
CA GLU A 173 -13.52 11.00 6.71
C GLU A 173 -13.45 9.85 7.72
N THR A 174 -14.58 9.16 7.89
CA THR A 174 -14.66 8.02 8.80
C THR A 174 -13.73 6.89 8.35
N SER A 175 -13.38 5.98 9.28
CA SER A 175 -12.69 4.72 8.99
C SER A 175 -13.33 3.92 7.82
N GLU A 176 -14.59 4.20 7.48
CA GLU A 176 -15.36 3.52 6.43
C GLU A 176 -15.01 3.95 5.00
N THR A 177 -14.18 4.99 4.80
CA THR A 177 -13.79 5.47 3.45
C THR A 177 -12.61 4.71 2.83
N SER A 178 -11.99 3.78 3.55
CA SER A 178 -10.93 2.93 2.97
C SER A 178 -11.54 1.92 1.97
N PRO A 179 -11.01 1.80 0.74
CA PRO A 179 -11.48 0.80 -0.23
C PRO A 179 -11.51 -0.64 0.31
N LEU A 180 -10.55 -0.98 1.18
CA LEU A 180 -10.56 -2.26 1.88
C LEU A 180 -11.79 -2.39 2.79
N PHE A 181 -12.02 -1.42 3.70
CA PHE A 181 -13.13 -1.51 4.65
C PHE A 181 -14.50 -1.36 4.00
N ALA A 182 -14.56 -0.78 2.80
CA ALA A 182 -15.76 -0.80 1.97
C ALA A 182 -16.12 -2.22 1.50
N THR A 183 -15.16 -3.11 1.31
CA THR A 183 -15.40 -4.49 0.84
C THR A 183 -15.28 -5.54 1.95
N HIS A 184 -14.41 -5.31 2.91
CA HIS A 184 -14.10 -6.14 4.07
C HIS A 184 -14.34 -5.36 5.37
N PRO A 185 -15.58 -5.31 5.88
CA PRO A 185 -15.87 -4.63 7.13
C PRO A 185 -14.96 -5.11 8.27
N ALA A 186 -14.55 -4.16 9.10
CA ALA A 186 -13.47 -4.35 10.08
C ALA A 186 -13.97 -4.27 11.52
N PRO A 187 -14.68 -5.29 12.05
CA PRO A 187 -14.97 -5.31 13.47
C PRO A 187 -13.64 -5.42 14.25
N PRO A 188 -13.48 -4.67 15.36
CA PRO A 188 -12.25 -4.68 16.16
C PRO A 188 -11.77 -6.07 16.59
N GLU A 189 -12.71 -7.01 16.75
CA GLU A 189 -12.46 -8.40 17.14
C GLU A 189 -11.66 -9.24 16.13
N ARG A 190 -11.59 -8.85 14.84
CA ARG A 190 -10.81 -9.61 13.84
C ARG A 190 -9.34 -9.72 14.19
N ARG A 191 -8.76 -8.63 14.69
CA ARG A 191 -7.38 -8.62 15.20
C ARG A 191 -7.17 -9.71 16.23
N ASP A 192 -8.06 -9.77 17.21
CA ASP A 192 -7.92 -10.64 18.37
C ASP A 192 -8.18 -12.09 17.98
N ASN A 193 -9.09 -12.33 17.03
CA ASN A 193 -9.29 -13.64 16.42
C ASN A 193 -8.03 -14.12 15.67
N LEU A 194 -7.42 -13.27 14.83
CA LEU A 194 -6.19 -13.60 14.11
C LEU A 194 -5.02 -13.88 15.07
N ALA A 195 -4.91 -13.10 16.15
CA ALA A 195 -3.91 -13.35 17.20
C ALA A 195 -4.12 -14.71 17.88
N ARG A 196 -5.36 -15.06 18.24
CA ARG A 196 -5.67 -16.39 18.79
C ARG A 196 -5.40 -17.53 17.80
N LEU A 197 -5.71 -17.34 16.51
CA LEU A 197 -5.37 -18.33 15.48
C LEU A 197 -3.85 -18.53 15.39
N ALA A 198 -3.06 -17.47 15.53
CA ALA A 198 -1.61 -17.56 15.53
C ALA A 198 -1.04 -18.35 16.72
N GLU A 199 -1.67 -18.26 17.90
CA GLU A 199 -1.31 -19.09 19.06
C GLU A 199 -1.59 -20.58 18.82
N LEU A 200 -2.69 -20.89 18.12
CA LEU A 200 -3.07 -22.27 17.78
C LEU A 200 -2.25 -22.85 16.62
N LEU A 201 -1.67 -22.00 15.77
CA LEU A 201 -0.93 -22.37 14.57
C LEU A 201 0.51 -21.82 14.60
N PRO A 202 1.34 -22.21 15.59
CA PRO A 202 2.66 -21.63 15.81
C PRO A 202 3.67 -22.06 14.73
N GLY A 203 4.78 -21.31 14.64
CA GLY A 203 5.89 -21.63 13.74
C GLY A 203 5.82 -20.91 12.39
N GLY A 204 6.64 -21.36 11.45
CA GLY A 204 6.78 -20.76 10.12
C GLY A 204 7.79 -19.61 10.05
N THR A 205 7.93 -19.04 8.86
CA THR A 205 8.85 -17.91 8.59
C THR A 205 8.09 -16.65 8.23
N ALA A 206 8.67 -15.48 8.53
CA ALA A 206 8.16 -14.19 8.08
C ALA A 206 8.52 -13.90 6.62
N GLY A 207 9.67 -14.39 6.14
CA GLY A 207 10.11 -14.21 4.74
C GLY A 207 10.45 -12.75 4.39
N LYS A 208 11.26 -12.06 5.21
CA LYS A 208 11.63 -10.65 4.99
C LYS A 208 12.48 -10.44 3.73
N ASP A 209 13.57 -11.21 3.57
CA ASP A 209 14.53 -11.01 2.48
C ASP A 209 13.96 -11.29 1.08
N PRO A 210 13.18 -12.37 0.85
CA PRO A 210 12.57 -12.62 -0.44
C PRO A 210 11.67 -11.47 -0.88
N PHE A 211 10.83 -10.95 0.01
CA PHE A 211 9.92 -9.85 -0.31
C PHE A 211 10.66 -8.56 -0.65
N ALA A 212 11.67 -8.20 0.14
CA ALA A 212 12.49 -7.01 -0.11
C ALA A 212 13.22 -7.11 -1.46
N ALA A 213 13.78 -8.26 -1.80
CA ALA A 213 14.52 -8.47 -3.05
C ALA A 213 13.67 -8.32 -4.33
N HIS A 214 12.35 -8.51 -4.23
CA HIS A 214 11.41 -8.39 -5.35
C HIS A 214 10.74 -7.02 -5.44
N THR A 215 10.83 -6.19 -4.40
CA THR A 215 10.11 -4.90 -4.34
C THR A 215 11.03 -3.68 -4.28
N ALA A 216 12.29 -3.84 -3.87
CA ALA A 216 13.21 -2.73 -3.58
C ALA A 216 13.31 -1.68 -4.72
N HIS A 217 13.32 -2.12 -5.99
CA HIS A 217 13.44 -1.22 -7.15
C HIS A 217 12.15 -0.45 -7.48
N LEU A 218 11.01 -0.82 -6.87
CA LEU A 218 9.71 -0.18 -7.08
C LEU A 218 9.27 0.70 -5.91
N ILE A 219 9.93 0.56 -4.75
CA ILE A 219 9.57 1.28 -3.52
C ILE A 219 9.58 2.80 -3.72
N ASP A 220 10.55 3.35 -4.46
CA ASP A 220 10.61 4.79 -4.72
C ASP A 220 9.35 5.29 -5.45
N GLU A 221 8.97 4.61 -6.55
CA GLU A 221 7.77 4.95 -7.31
C GLU A 221 6.50 4.87 -6.44
N TRP A 222 6.38 3.82 -5.63
CA TRP A 222 5.19 3.64 -4.78
C TRP A 222 5.12 4.68 -3.66
N LEU A 223 6.26 5.13 -3.12
CA LEU A 223 6.31 6.21 -2.14
C LEU A 223 5.89 7.55 -2.75
N GLN A 224 6.30 7.83 -4.00
CA GLN A 224 5.80 9.02 -4.70
C GLN A 224 4.28 8.98 -4.89
N ASP A 225 3.73 7.81 -5.24
CA ASP A 225 2.28 7.64 -5.40
C ASP A 225 1.53 7.76 -4.05
N GLU A 226 2.11 7.23 -2.96
CA GLU A 226 1.58 7.35 -1.60
C GLU A 226 1.50 8.81 -1.14
N ILE A 227 2.53 9.62 -1.37
CA ILE A 227 2.51 11.04 -0.99
C ILE A 227 1.51 11.83 -1.83
N LYS A 228 1.42 11.54 -3.14
CA LYS A 228 0.45 12.19 -4.05
C LYS A 228 -1.00 11.97 -3.63
N ARG A 229 -1.28 10.93 -2.84
CA ARG A 229 -2.61 10.68 -2.26
C ARG A 229 -3.06 11.80 -1.30
N GLY A 230 -2.12 12.56 -0.73
CA GLY A 230 -2.41 13.69 0.17
C GLY A 230 -2.85 13.30 1.57
N GLN A 231 -2.87 12.00 1.90
CA GLN A 231 -3.31 11.48 3.20
C GLN A 231 -2.12 11.44 4.19
N TYR A 232 -1.58 12.62 4.46
CA TYR A 232 -0.28 12.80 5.11
C TYR A 232 -0.18 12.14 6.48
N ALA A 233 -1.24 12.18 7.30
CA ALA A 233 -1.20 11.59 8.63
C ALA A 233 -1.06 10.05 8.59
N GLU A 234 -1.72 9.37 7.64
CA GLU A 234 -1.50 7.94 7.39
C GLU A 234 -0.08 7.67 6.90
N SER A 235 0.41 8.45 5.94
CA SER A 235 1.76 8.28 5.38
C SER A 235 2.83 8.47 6.46
N LEU A 236 2.64 9.38 7.43
CA LEU A 236 3.55 9.56 8.56
C LEU A 236 3.61 8.33 9.46
N VAL A 237 2.48 7.64 9.70
CA VAL A 237 2.45 6.37 10.46
C VAL A 237 3.21 5.28 9.72
N LEU A 238 2.91 5.09 8.42
CA LEU A 238 3.59 4.11 7.56
C LEU A 238 5.11 4.34 7.55
N LEU A 239 5.55 5.56 7.26
CA LEU A 239 6.97 5.89 7.13
C LEU A 239 7.70 5.76 8.46
N SER A 240 7.08 6.20 9.56
CA SER A 240 7.67 6.05 10.90
C SER A 240 7.82 4.59 11.32
N ARG A 241 6.86 3.73 10.94
CA ARG A 241 6.96 2.28 11.13
C ARG A 241 8.13 1.69 10.32
N ARG A 242 8.23 2.02 9.03
CA ARG A 242 9.28 1.53 8.12
C ARG A 242 10.69 1.96 8.51
N ILE A 243 10.84 3.17 9.06
CA ILE A 243 12.10 3.65 9.63
C ILE A 243 12.51 2.76 10.82
N LYS A 244 11.57 2.45 11.73
CA LYS A 244 11.83 1.61 12.90
C LYS A 244 12.19 0.17 12.53
N THR A 245 11.59 -0.39 11.48
CA THR A 245 11.88 -1.78 11.06
C THR A 245 13.10 -1.94 10.16
N GLY A 246 13.78 -0.82 9.86
CA GLY A 246 15.10 -0.78 9.21
C GLY A 246 15.09 -1.00 7.69
N SER A 247 13.93 -0.93 7.03
CA SER A 247 13.83 -1.16 5.58
C SER A 247 14.07 0.15 4.81
N ASN A 248 15.28 0.33 4.26
CA ASN A 248 15.71 1.55 3.56
C ASN A 248 15.48 2.85 4.37
N PRO A 249 16.01 2.96 5.61
CA PRO A 249 15.63 4.02 6.55
C PRO A 249 15.89 5.43 6.00
N LYS A 250 16.97 5.65 5.23
CA LYS A 250 17.27 6.96 4.62
C LYS A 250 16.23 7.40 3.59
N LEU A 251 15.77 6.46 2.76
CA LEU A 251 14.72 6.74 1.78
C LEU A 251 13.39 7.05 2.50
N MET A 252 13.07 6.28 3.54
CA MET A 252 11.87 6.51 4.36
C MET A 252 11.93 7.85 5.11
N GLN A 253 13.11 8.23 5.63
CA GLN A 253 13.35 9.54 6.24
C GLN A 253 13.15 10.67 5.23
N TYR A 254 13.73 10.57 4.03
CA TYR A 254 13.52 11.54 2.96
C TYR A 254 12.02 11.73 2.67
N TYR A 255 11.29 10.63 2.45
CA TYR A 255 9.86 10.72 2.16
C TYR A 255 9.03 11.21 3.35
N ARG A 256 9.43 10.92 4.60
CA ARG A 256 8.76 11.47 5.79
C ARG A 256 8.97 12.97 5.90
N GLY A 257 10.18 13.43 5.56
CA GLY A 257 10.48 14.85 5.42
C GLY A 257 9.64 15.53 4.34
N GLU A 258 9.45 14.88 3.18
CA GLU A 258 8.58 15.40 2.12
C GLU A 258 7.12 15.49 2.57
N VAL A 259 6.61 14.49 3.32
CA VAL A 259 5.26 14.54 3.90
C VAL A 259 5.12 15.73 4.85
N HIS A 260 6.07 15.93 5.78
CA HIS A 260 6.06 17.11 6.64
C HIS A 260 6.10 18.41 5.82
N ARG A 261 7.04 18.53 4.87
CA ARG A 261 7.20 19.73 4.04
C ARG A 261 5.93 20.08 3.25
N LEU A 262 5.24 19.07 2.71
CA LEU A 262 4.01 19.24 1.93
C LEU A 262 2.78 19.49 2.80
N ARG A 263 2.71 18.90 4.00
CA ARG A 263 1.63 19.09 4.96
C ARG A 263 1.65 20.51 5.55
N GLY A 264 2.83 21.05 5.84
CA GLY A 264 3.02 22.46 6.15
C GLY A 264 2.32 22.95 7.43
N GLN A 265 2.00 22.08 8.38
CA GLN A 265 1.47 22.48 9.69
C GLN A 265 2.55 23.16 10.54
N THR A 266 2.14 23.82 11.63
CA THR A 266 3.08 24.43 12.58
C THR A 266 4.13 23.42 13.05
N GLY A 267 5.41 23.74 12.84
CA GLY A 267 6.55 22.88 13.19
C GLY A 267 6.92 21.80 12.15
N ASP A 268 6.14 21.62 11.08
CA ASP A 268 6.46 20.61 10.06
C ASP A 268 7.74 20.94 9.29
N HIS A 269 8.02 22.21 9.02
CA HIS A 269 9.26 22.57 8.34
C HIS A 269 10.50 22.23 9.18
N ASP A 270 10.42 22.23 10.52
CA ASP A 270 11.52 21.80 11.40
C ASP A 270 11.67 20.28 11.34
N ARG A 271 10.56 19.55 11.49
CA ARG A 271 10.56 18.08 11.36
C ARG A 271 11.05 17.60 10.00
N ALA A 272 10.67 18.29 8.93
CA ALA A 272 11.15 18.00 7.59
C ALA A 272 12.67 18.15 7.49
N LEU A 273 13.23 19.21 8.09
CA LEU A 273 14.67 19.43 8.11
C LEU A 273 15.39 18.34 8.90
N ASP A 274 14.88 17.97 10.09
CA ASP A 274 15.41 16.87 10.90
C ASP A 274 15.45 15.55 10.10
N ASP A 275 14.35 15.26 9.39
CA ASP A 275 14.25 14.07 8.54
C ASP A 275 15.22 14.08 7.37
N TYR A 276 15.37 15.21 6.67
CA TYR A 276 16.35 15.30 5.58
C TYR A 276 17.77 15.19 6.10
N GLN A 277 18.10 15.83 7.23
CA GLN A 277 19.42 15.74 7.85
C GLN A 277 19.75 14.30 8.24
N ALA A 278 18.79 13.56 8.80
CA ALA A 278 18.95 12.15 9.08
C ALA A 278 19.15 11.32 7.79
N ALA A 279 18.39 11.63 6.73
CA ALA A 279 18.49 10.93 5.44
C ALA A 279 19.84 11.15 4.74
N VAL A 280 20.47 12.32 4.91
CA VAL A 280 21.75 12.63 4.27
C VAL A 280 22.99 12.24 5.09
N ALA A 281 22.82 11.79 6.33
CA ALA A 281 23.92 11.40 7.19
C ALA A 281 24.61 10.12 6.68
N GLY A 282 25.95 10.08 6.68
CA GLY A 282 26.75 8.93 6.25
C GLY A 282 26.73 8.66 4.73
N ASP A 283 27.00 7.42 4.32
CA ASP A 283 27.21 7.08 2.90
C ASP A 283 25.91 6.86 2.11
N GLN A 284 25.93 7.11 0.80
CA GLN A 284 24.81 6.90 -0.12
C GLN A 284 23.49 7.62 0.29
N PRO A 285 23.52 8.95 0.52
CA PRO A 285 22.32 9.71 0.83
C PRO A 285 21.38 9.76 -0.40
N PRO A 286 20.04 9.75 -0.22
CA PRO A 286 19.10 10.03 -1.30
C PRO A 286 19.34 11.46 -1.82
N PRO A 287 19.75 11.67 -3.09
CA PRO A 287 20.05 13.00 -3.59
C PRO A 287 18.90 14.02 -3.38
N PRO A 288 17.62 13.65 -3.62
CA PRO A 288 16.50 14.56 -3.39
C PRO A 288 16.36 15.10 -1.95
N ALA A 289 16.97 14.47 -0.95
CA ALA A 289 16.97 15.01 0.41
C ALA A 289 17.74 16.34 0.52
N PHE A 290 18.83 16.50 -0.23
CA PHE A 290 19.54 17.79 -0.31
C PHE A 290 18.68 18.87 -0.97
N ARG A 291 17.89 18.53 -1.99
CA ARG A 291 16.88 19.44 -2.55
C ARG A 291 15.87 19.85 -1.48
N GLY A 292 15.37 18.90 -0.68
CA GLY A 292 14.46 19.16 0.44
C GLY A 292 15.03 20.15 1.46
N ILE A 293 16.30 19.95 1.87
CA ILE A 293 17.04 20.88 2.75
C ILE A 293 17.09 22.27 2.13
N GLY A 294 17.48 22.36 0.84
CA GLY A 294 17.61 23.64 0.14
C GLY A 294 16.29 24.41 0.04
N LEU A 295 15.19 23.71 -0.22
CA LEU A 295 13.84 24.31 -0.28
C LEU A 295 13.42 24.88 1.08
N VAL A 296 13.62 24.14 2.17
CA VAL A 296 13.27 24.59 3.52
C VAL A 296 14.17 25.76 3.95
N ALA A 297 15.48 25.68 3.71
CA ALA A 297 16.42 26.76 4.01
C ALA A 297 16.09 28.05 3.24
N ARG A 298 15.77 27.93 1.94
CA ARG A 298 15.34 29.07 1.10
C ARG A 298 14.08 29.74 1.65
N GLN A 299 13.08 28.95 2.05
CA GLN A 299 11.84 29.46 2.65
C GLN A 299 12.10 30.22 3.98
N ARG A 300 13.14 29.83 4.74
CA ARG A 300 13.56 30.48 5.98
C ARG A 300 14.50 31.68 5.78
N GLY A 301 14.86 32.01 4.54
CA GLY A 301 15.84 33.06 4.25
C GLY A 301 17.30 32.68 4.53
N GLN A 302 17.59 31.40 4.78
CA GLN A 302 18.94 30.89 5.02
C GLN A 302 19.69 30.68 3.70
N LYS A 303 20.09 31.78 3.06
CA LYS A 303 20.65 31.78 1.70
C LYS A 303 21.85 30.85 1.53
N GLN A 304 22.78 30.86 2.48
CA GLN A 304 24.02 30.07 2.40
C GLN A 304 23.73 28.56 2.49
N ASP A 305 22.89 28.14 3.43
CA ASP A 305 22.50 26.74 3.61
C ASP A 305 21.74 26.23 2.39
N ALA A 306 20.83 27.05 1.85
CA ALA A 306 20.09 26.73 0.63
C ALA A 306 21.03 26.51 -0.56
N ARG A 307 22.03 27.38 -0.74
CA ARG A 307 23.04 27.26 -1.81
C ARG A 307 23.83 25.96 -1.69
N GLN A 308 24.35 25.66 -0.50
CA GLN A 308 25.15 24.46 -0.28
C GLN A 308 24.34 23.19 -0.57
N ALA A 309 23.09 23.15 -0.11
CA ALA A 309 22.22 22.00 -0.31
C ALA A 309 21.85 21.79 -1.79
N PHE A 310 21.47 22.85 -2.51
CA PHE A 310 21.17 22.76 -3.94
C PHE A 310 22.39 22.39 -4.79
N ALA A 311 23.58 22.94 -4.47
CA ALA A 311 24.81 22.55 -5.15
C ALA A 311 25.11 21.06 -4.96
N ARG A 312 24.95 20.54 -3.73
CA ARG A 312 25.14 19.12 -3.45
C ARG A 312 24.11 18.23 -4.16
N TYR A 313 22.86 18.68 -4.27
CA TYR A 313 21.84 17.97 -5.04
C TYR A 313 22.25 17.81 -6.51
N LEU A 314 22.66 18.91 -7.15
CA LEU A 314 23.05 18.91 -8.57
C LEU A 314 24.34 18.12 -8.85
N ASP A 315 25.25 18.05 -7.88
CA ASP A 315 26.46 17.21 -7.95
C ASP A 315 26.11 15.71 -7.93
N LEU A 316 25.16 15.32 -7.08
CA LEU A 316 24.74 13.92 -6.95
C LEU A 316 23.73 13.47 -8.02
N ALA A 317 22.93 14.39 -8.56
CA ALA A 317 21.87 14.10 -9.52
C ALA A 317 21.79 15.18 -10.63
N PRO A 318 22.85 15.32 -11.46
CA PRO A 318 22.93 16.38 -12.46
C PRO A 318 21.83 16.31 -13.53
N ASP A 319 21.36 15.10 -13.83
CA ASP A 319 20.35 14.80 -14.85
C ASP A 319 18.93 14.67 -14.27
N ALA A 320 18.71 15.05 -13.01
CA ALA A 320 17.39 15.02 -12.41
C ALA A 320 16.39 15.88 -13.22
N PRO A 321 15.12 15.46 -13.38
CA PRO A 321 14.13 16.19 -14.20
C PRO A 321 13.89 17.65 -13.75
N ASP A 322 14.12 17.94 -12.47
CA ASP A 322 13.97 19.26 -11.85
C ASP A 322 15.30 20.03 -11.75
N SER A 323 16.40 19.51 -12.29
CA SER A 323 17.73 20.14 -12.20
C SER A 323 17.77 21.57 -12.75
N ALA A 324 17.03 21.85 -13.83
CA ALA A 324 16.92 23.19 -14.40
C ALA A 324 16.26 24.19 -13.43
N LEU A 325 15.22 23.75 -12.70
CA LEU A 325 14.56 24.55 -11.68
C LEU A 325 15.49 24.81 -10.48
N ILE A 326 16.25 23.80 -10.05
CA ILE A 326 17.18 23.99 -8.94
C ILE A 326 18.34 24.91 -9.33
N LYS A 327 18.81 24.87 -10.58
CA LYS A 327 19.80 25.82 -11.11
C LYS A 327 19.27 27.26 -11.11
N SER A 328 17.99 27.49 -11.41
CA SER A 328 17.41 28.83 -11.34
C SER A 328 17.34 29.35 -9.89
N TYR A 329 16.99 28.49 -8.92
CA TYR A 329 17.01 28.86 -7.51
C TYR A 329 18.42 29.20 -7.00
N LEU A 330 19.45 28.49 -7.47
CA LEU A 330 20.83 28.84 -7.15
C LEU A 330 21.22 30.22 -7.67
N ALA A 331 20.89 30.53 -8.93
CA ALA A 331 21.18 31.83 -9.52
C ALA A 331 20.50 32.98 -8.78
N GLU A 332 19.25 32.81 -8.35
CA GLU A 332 18.52 33.79 -7.52
C GLU A 332 19.16 34.04 -6.14
N LEU A 333 19.80 33.02 -5.56
CA LEU A 333 20.48 33.15 -4.27
C LEU A 333 21.83 33.87 -4.38
N ASP A 334 22.40 33.92 -5.58
CA ASP A 334 23.67 34.57 -5.90
C ASP A 334 23.51 36.05 -6.30
N SER A 335 22.29 36.48 -6.64
CA SER A 335 21.91 37.89 -6.81
C SER A 335 21.56 38.58 -5.49
#